data_AF-A0A3R7AC20-F1
#
_entry.id   AF-A0A3R7AC20-F1
#
_cell.length_a   1.000
_cell.length_b   1.000
_cell.length_c   1.000
_cell.angle_alpha   90.00
_cell.angle_beta   90.00
_cell.angle_gamma   90.00
#
_symmetry.space_group_name_H-M   'P 1'
#
loop_
_entity.id
_entity.type
_entity.pdbx_description
1 polymer ?
#
loop_
_entity_poly.entity_id
_entity_poly.type
_entity_poly.pdbx_seq_one_letter_code
_entity_poly.pdbx_strand_id
1 'polypeptide(L)'
;MQLTVGYEDTFIQVEVDAQDQVENIKALIEAQPNCSAELLIEIMRLNPQLLRQIEEGNPSLAQSLKAHDVAVASCRSTLYDLMHVQGVRMALMKQHMDIAARKYKQDQEALELERNPFSEEAQAKIEEAIRLGNVQHNMEIAMEEMPEAFGRVHMLYISTVVNNMPVKAFVDSGAQSTIMSSVRRLLN
;
A
#
# COMPACT_ATOMS: atom_id res chain seq x y z
N MET A 1 4.25 11.08 0.49
CA MET A 1 4.98 11.22 1.77
C MET A 1 5.99 10.08 1.95
N GLN A 2 7.28 10.39 2.10
CA GLN A 2 8.28 9.36 2.43
C GLN A 2 8.34 9.17 3.95
N LEU A 3 8.03 7.95 4.41
CA LEU A 3 8.21 7.55 5.80
C LEU A 3 9.55 6.81 5.92
N THR A 4 10.45 7.36 6.74
CA THR A 4 11.66 6.65 7.16
C THR A 4 11.37 6.01 8.51
N VAL A 5 11.28 4.69 8.54
CA VAL A 5 11.07 3.94 9.79
C VAL A 5 12.40 3.31 10.17
N GLY A 6 12.89 3.65 11.37
CA GLY A 6 14.15 3.16 11.91
C GLY A 6 13.92 2.25 13.13
N TYR A 7 14.64 1.14 13.19
CA TYR A 7 14.81 0.35 14.41
C TYR A 7 16.27 -0.12 14.50
N GLU A 8 16.93 0.22 15.61
CA GLU A 8 18.38 0.09 15.80
C GLU A 8 19.18 0.67 14.61
N ASP A 9 19.99 -0.14 13.92
CA ASP A 9 20.88 0.27 12.82
C ASP A 9 20.25 0.07 11.42
N THR A 10 18.96 -0.25 11.33
CA THR A 10 18.28 -0.48 10.05
C THR A 10 17.28 0.63 9.73
N PHE A 11 17.40 1.21 8.55
CA PHE A 11 16.50 2.24 8.03
C PHE A 11 15.80 1.73 6.78
N ILE A 12 14.47 1.76 6.79
CA ILE A 12 13.65 1.45 5.61
C ILE A 12 12.94 2.72 5.18
N GLN A 13 13.10 3.08 3.92
CA GLN A 13 12.37 4.17 3.28
C GLN A 13 11.18 3.59 2.54
N VAL A 14 9.98 4.01 2.92
CA VAL A 14 8.73 3.62 2.27
C VAL A 14 8.09 4.87 1.72
N GLU A 15 7.78 4.85 0.42
CA GLU A 15 7.01 5.90 -0.24
C GLU A 15 5.53 5.62 -0.02
N VAL A 16 4.82 6.59 0.57
CA VAL A 16 3.42 6.43 1.01
C VAL A 16 2.63 7.63 0.54
N ASP A 17 1.52 7.45 -0.17
CA ASP A 17 0.69 8.59 -0.54
C ASP A 17 0.04 9.22 0.70
N ALA A 18 -0.13 10.54 0.73
CA ALA A 18 -0.62 11.27 1.91
C ALA A 18 -2.13 11.07 2.16
N GLN A 19 -2.84 10.49 1.20
CA GLN A 19 -4.28 10.22 1.26
C GLN A 19 -4.62 8.73 1.28
N ASP A 20 -3.65 7.85 1.02
CA ASP A 20 -3.82 6.41 1.14
C ASP A 20 -3.57 5.97 2.57
N GLN A 21 -4.52 5.23 3.14
CA GLN A 21 -4.24 4.46 4.35
C GLN A 21 -3.02 3.58 4.06
N VAL A 22 -2.11 3.42 5.02
CA VAL A 22 -0.94 2.53 4.89
C VAL A 22 -1.43 1.15 4.45
N GLU A 23 -1.46 0.93 3.13
CA GLU A 23 -2.27 -0.12 2.50
C GLU A 23 -1.62 -1.49 2.65
N ASN A 24 -0.46 -1.56 3.30
CA ASN A 24 0.31 -2.78 3.30
C ASN A 24 1.17 -2.95 4.56
N ILE A 25 0.54 -2.87 5.73
CA ILE A 25 1.09 -3.53 6.93
C ILE A 25 1.28 -5.03 6.66
N LYS A 26 0.46 -5.61 5.78
CA LYS A 26 0.68 -6.94 5.21
C LYS A 26 2.05 -7.03 4.52
N ALA A 27 2.42 -6.08 3.64
CA ALA A 27 3.78 -6.02 3.10
C ALA A 27 4.85 -5.75 4.17
N LEU A 28 4.57 -5.00 5.24
CA LEU A 28 5.54 -4.77 6.33
C LEU A 28 5.82 -6.06 7.13
N ILE A 29 4.78 -6.89 7.34
CA ILE A 29 4.87 -8.22 7.98
C ILE A 29 5.48 -9.25 7.02
N GLU A 30 5.20 -9.16 5.72
CA GLU A 30 5.72 -10.06 4.68
C GLU A 30 7.16 -9.72 4.25
N ALA A 31 7.58 -8.45 4.34
CA ALA A 31 8.91 -7.98 3.95
C ALA A 31 9.93 -7.99 5.09
N GLN A 32 9.49 -8.14 6.35
CA GLN A 32 10.38 -8.34 7.49
C GLN A 32 10.48 -9.82 7.86
N PRO A 33 11.51 -10.55 7.40
CA PRO A 33 11.79 -11.91 7.85
C PRO A 33 12.10 -12.01 9.37
N ASN A 34 12.20 -10.87 10.06
CA ASN A 34 12.61 -10.75 11.46
C ASN A 34 11.58 -10.05 12.36
N CYS A 35 10.33 -9.85 11.92
CA CYS A 35 9.29 -9.31 12.81
C CYS A 35 9.03 -10.33 13.94
N SER A 36 9.58 -10.11 15.13
CA SER A 36 9.41 -11.03 16.25
C SER A 36 7.96 -11.01 16.72
N ALA A 37 7.48 -12.12 17.30
CA ALA A 37 6.12 -12.20 17.80
C ALA A 37 5.85 -11.13 18.86
N GLU A 38 6.87 -10.84 19.67
CA GLU A 38 6.89 -9.82 20.72
C GLU A 38 6.69 -8.42 20.14
N LEU A 39 7.44 -8.08 19.10
CA LEU A 39 7.33 -6.78 18.42
C LEU A 39 5.96 -6.64 17.74
N LEU A 40 5.47 -7.69 17.10
CA LEU A 40 4.15 -7.67 16.47
C LEU A 40 3.04 -7.45 17.50
N ILE A 41 3.10 -8.13 18.65
CA ILE A 41 2.16 -7.93 19.76
C ILE A 41 2.22 -6.49 20.25
N GLU A 42 3.42 -5.91 20.38
CA GLU A 42 3.60 -4.52 20.79
C GLU A 42 3.00 -3.53 19.78
N ILE A 43 3.26 -3.71 18.49
CA ILE A 43 2.68 -2.88 17.42
C ILE A 43 1.15 -2.95 17.45
N MET A 44 0.58 -4.15 17.63
CA MET A 44 -0.88 -4.34 17.69
C MET A 44 -1.48 -3.69 18.95
N ARG A 45 -0.78 -3.73 20.09
CA ARG A 45 -1.20 -3.02 21.30
C ARG A 45 -1.25 -1.51 21.09
N LEU A 46 -0.24 -0.96 20.43
CA LEU A 46 -0.17 0.49 20.14
C LEU A 46 -1.17 0.92 19.07
N ASN A 47 -1.62 -0.01 18.23
CA ASN A 47 -2.46 0.28 17.07
C ASN A 47 -3.56 -0.79 16.89
N PRO A 48 -4.57 -0.86 17.79
CA PRO A 48 -5.59 -1.91 17.77
C PRO A 48 -6.45 -1.92 16.50
N GLN A 49 -6.57 -0.78 15.80
CA GLN A 49 -7.26 -0.66 14.53
C GLN A 49 -6.65 -1.54 13.42
N LEU A 50 -5.36 -1.88 13.52
CA LEU A 50 -4.66 -2.69 12.51
C LEU A 50 -5.08 -4.16 12.55
N LEU A 51 -5.65 -4.64 13.66
CA LEU A 51 -6.09 -6.02 13.79
C LEU A 51 -7.14 -6.39 12.74
N ARG A 52 -8.01 -5.45 12.36
CA ARG A 52 -9.01 -5.66 11.28
C ARG A 52 -8.36 -5.98 9.94
N GLN A 53 -7.25 -5.30 9.61
CA GLN A 53 -6.52 -5.56 8.38
C GLN A 53 -5.87 -6.95 8.40
N ILE A 54 -5.34 -7.37 9.57
CA ILE A 54 -4.81 -8.72 9.74
C ILE A 54 -5.93 -9.77 9.66
N GLU A 55 -7.14 -9.49 10.15
CA GLU A 55 -8.27 -10.42 10.02
C GLU A 55 -8.64 -10.69 8.55
N GLU A 56 -8.61 -9.66 7.72
CA GLU A 56 -8.88 -9.76 6.28
C GLU A 56 -7.75 -10.48 5.54
N GLY A 57 -6.48 -10.20 5.90
CA GLY A 57 -5.31 -10.74 5.21
C GLY A 57 -4.80 -12.10 5.72
N ASN A 58 -4.93 -12.37 7.03
CA ASN A 58 -4.46 -13.57 7.71
C ASN A 58 -5.32 -13.88 8.96
N PRO A 59 -6.44 -14.59 8.81
CA PRO A 59 -7.36 -14.87 9.92
C PRO A 59 -6.72 -15.73 11.02
N SER A 60 -5.78 -16.61 10.68
CA SER A 60 -5.09 -17.46 11.66
C SER A 60 -4.17 -16.66 12.58
N LEU A 61 -3.47 -15.67 12.04
CA LEU A 61 -2.63 -14.77 12.81
C LEU A 61 -3.47 -13.84 13.69
N ALA A 62 -4.55 -13.28 13.13
CA ALA A 62 -5.48 -12.45 13.89
C ALA A 62 -6.09 -13.19 15.09
N GLN A 63 -6.49 -14.46 14.90
CA GLN A 63 -7.00 -15.30 16.00
C GLN A 63 -5.97 -15.49 17.11
N SER A 64 -4.70 -15.69 16.74
CA SER A 64 -3.60 -15.88 17.70
C SER A 64 -3.32 -14.59 18.49
N LEU A 65 -3.38 -13.43 17.82
CA LEU A 65 -3.23 -12.12 18.45
C LEU A 65 -4.39 -11.81 19.41
N LYS A 66 -5.64 -12.10 19.01
CA LYS A 66 -6.82 -11.97 19.89
C LYS A 66 -6.75 -12.88 21.10
N ALA A 67 -6.34 -14.14 20.91
CA ALA A 67 -6.20 -15.09 21.99
C ALA A 67 -5.15 -14.62 23.01
N HIS A 68 -4.04 -14.03 22.54
CA HIS A 68 -3.05 -13.41 23.40
C HIS A 68 -3.63 -12.24 24.20
N ASP A 69 -4.32 -11.31 23.53
CA ASP A 69 -4.88 -10.12 24.19
C ASP A 69 -5.89 -10.48 25.29
N VAL A 70 -6.77 -11.45 25.02
CA VAL A 70 -7.74 -11.97 26.00
C VAL A 70 -7.05 -12.65 27.20
N ALA A 71 -5.99 -13.42 26.96
CA ALA A 71 -5.28 -14.12 28.01
C ALA A 71 -4.55 -13.16 28.97
N VAL A 72 -3.90 -12.13 28.43
CA VAL A 72 -3.23 -11.09 29.22
C VAL A 72 -4.24 -10.29 30.04
N ALA A 73 -5.42 -10.01 29.48
CA ALA A 73 -6.49 -9.29 30.18
C ALA A 73 -7.13 -10.12 31.32
N SER A 74 -7.26 -11.44 31.14
CA SER A 74 -7.92 -12.33 32.11
C SER A 74 -6.99 -12.86 33.21
N CYS A 75 -5.71 -13.03 32.94
CA CYS A 75 -4.76 -13.67 33.85
C CYS A 75 -3.39 -13.00 33.79
N ARG A 76 -3.04 -12.18 34.78
CA ARG A 76 -1.75 -11.50 34.86
C ARG A 76 -0.65 -12.42 35.42
N SER A 77 -0.40 -13.56 34.79
CA SER A 77 0.64 -14.52 35.19
C SER A 77 1.62 -14.82 34.06
N THR A 78 2.91 -14.84 34.40
CA THR A 78 4.01 -14.92 33.44
C THR A 78 4.02 -16.20 32.58
N LEU A 79 3.53 -17.32 33.11
CA LEU A 79 3.43 -18.58 32.36
C LEU A 79 2.36 -18.53 31.26
N TYR A 80 1.27 -17.79 31.46
CA TYR A 80 0.23 -17.62 30.45
C TYR A 80 0.72 -16.72 29.31
N ASP A 81 1.47 -15.66 29.62
CA ASP A 81 2.06 -14.78 28.60
C ASP A 81 2.96 -15.56 27.64
N LEU A 82 3.84 -16.43 28.15
CA LEU A 82 4.74 -17.24 27.31
C LEU A 82 3.99 -18.17 26.33
N MET A 83 2.91 -18.81 26.79
CA MET A 83 2.15 -19.75 25.95
C MET A 83 1.44 -19.04 24.78
N HIS A 84 0.93 -17.82 25.01
CA HIS A 84 0.19 -17.09 23.99
C HIS A 84 1.12 -16.38 23.00
N VAL A 85 2.29 -15.90 23.43
CA VAL A 85 3.34 -15.41 22.53
C VAL A 85 3.80 -16.54 21.60
N GLN A 86 3.91 -17.76 22.12
CA GLN A 86 4.25 -18.94 21.32
C GLN A 86 3.19 -19.26 20.24
N GLY A 87 1.90 -19.02 20.54
CA GLY A 87 0.81 -19.14 19.55
C GLY A 87 0.98 -18.16 18.38
N VAL A 88 1.25 -16.88 18.68
CA VAL A 88 1.53 -15.86 17.65
C VAL A 88 2.77 -16.23 16.83
N ARG A 89 3.83 -16.72 17.48
CA ARG A 89 5.06 -17.16 16.81
C ARG A 89 4.81 -18.31 15.83
N MET A 90 4.00 -19.30 16.21
CA MET A 90 3.62 -20.41 15.32
C MET A 90 2.80 -19.93 14.12
N ALA A 91 1.86 -19.01 14.32
CA ALA A 91 1.06 -18.45 13.23
C ALA A 91 1.93 -17.68 12.23
N LEU A 92 2.90 -16.91 12.72
CA LEU A 92 3.86 -16.20 11.90
C LEU A 92 4.78 -17.15 11.11
N MET A 93 5.28 -18.20 11.76
CA MET A 93 6.13 -19.22 11.12
C MET A 93 5.38 -19.96 10.00
N LYS A 94 4.12 -20.31 10.24
CA LYS A 94 3.26 -20.91 9.22
C LYS A 94 3.08 -19.97 8.02
N GLN A 95 2.78 -18.69 8.26
CA GLN A 95 2.66 -17.70 7.19
C GLN A 95 3.95 -17.60 6.35
N HIS A 96 5.11 -17.56 7.00
CA HIS A 96 6.40 -17.50 6.32
C HIS A 96 6.64 -18.74 5.46
N MET A 97 6.31 -19.94 5.97
CA MET A 97 6.40 -21.16 5.17
C MET A 97 5.45 -21.13 3.97
N ASP A 98 4.20 -20.66 4.15
CA ASP A 98 3.23 -20.59 3.06
C ASP A 98 3.65 -19.58 1.97
N ILE A 99 4.29 -18.48 2.35
CA ILE A 99 4.87 -17.51 1.42
C ILE A 99 6.07 -18.11 0.71
N ALA A 100 7.00 -18.73 1.45
CA ALA A 100 8.19 -19.35 0.89
C ALA A 100 7.83 -20.50 -0.06
N ALA A 101 6.83 -21.31 0.28
CA ALA A 101 6.35 -22.40 -0.57
C ALA A 101 5.72 -21.87 -1.87
N ARG A 102 4.92 -20.79 -1.79
CA ARG A 102 4.36 -20.13 -2.98
C ARG A 102 5.45 -19.55 -3.87
N LYS A 103 6.42 -18.85 -3.28
CA LYS A 103 7.56 -18.29 -4.01
C LYS A 103 8.39 -19.38 -4.68
N TYR A 104 8.71 -20.44 -3.95
CA TYR A 104 9.43 -21.59 -4.48
C TYR A 104 8.70 -22.21 -5.68
N LYS A 105 7.37 -22.37 -5.60
CA LYS A 105 6.56 -22.88 -6.70
C LYS A 105 6.59 -21.94 -7.92
N GLN A 106 6.45 -20.64 -7.69
CA GLN A 106 6.54 -19.63 -8.77
C GLN A 106 7.92 -19.63 -9.43
N ASP A 107 9.00 -19.72 -8.65
CA ASP A 107 10.37 -19.78 -9.17
C ASP A 107 10.58 -21.05 -10.00
N GLN A 108 10.00 -22.19 -9.59
CA GLN A 108 10.03 -23.42 -10.38
C GLN A 108 9.28 -23.28 -11.71
N GLU A 109 8.06 -22.74 -11.68
CA GLU A 109 7.27 -22.50 -12.89
C GLU A 109 8.00 -21.53 -13.85
N ALA A 110 8.65 -20.49 -13.32
CA ALA A 110 9.46 -19.55 -14.10
C ALA A 110 10.67 -20.24 -14.75
N LEU A 111 11.40 -21.07 -13.99
CA LEU A 111 12.53 -21.86 -14.50
C LEU A 111 12.10 -22.85 -15.61
N GLU A 112 10.92 -23.44 -15.49
CA GLU A 112 10.37 -24.33 -16.53
C GLU A 112 10.06 -23.57 -17.81
N LEU A 113 9.49 -22.36 -17.69
CA LEU A 113 9.24 -21.47 -18.83
C LEU A 113 10.53 -20.99 -19.49
N GLU A 114 11.58 -20.67 -18.71
CA GLU A 114 12.89 -20.30 -19.22
C GLU A 114 13.61 -21.45 -19.93
N ARG A 115 13.42 -22.68 -19.46
CA ARG A 115 14.02 -23.86 -20.08
C ARG A 115 13.43 -24.20 -21.45
N ASN A 116 12.16 -23.85 -21.68
CA ASN A 116 11.52 -24.06 -22.98
C ASN A 116 10.68 -22.84 -23.42
N PRO A 117 11.35 -21.74 -23.81
CA PRO A 117 10.70 -20.47 -24.11
C PRO A 117 9.87 -20.51 -25.40
N PHE A 118 10.02 -21.54 -26.23
CA PHE A 118 9.28 -21.73 -27.48
C PHE A 118 8.15 -22.76 -27.37
N SER A 119 7.87 -23.27 -26.16
CA SER A 119 6.68 -24.09 -25.94
C SER A 119 5.40 -23.26 -26.12
N GLU A 120 4.32 -23.92 -26.54
CA GLU A 120 3.00 -23.29 -26.70
C GLU A 120 2.53 -22.66 -25.38
N GLU A 121 2.73 -23.35 -24.25
CA GLU A 121 2.37 -22.82 -22.93
C GLU A 121 3.21 -21.59 -22.55
N ALA A 122 4.53 -21.59 -22.82
CA ALA A 122 5.37 -20.45 -22.52
C ALA A 122 4.99 -19.23 -23.37
N GLN A 123 4.73 -19.44 -24.66
CA GLN A 123 4.29 -18.36 -25.55
C GLN A 123 2.91 -17.82 -25.16
N ALA A 124 1.98 -18.68 -24.73
CA ALA A 124 0.68 -18.23 -24.21
C ALA A 124 0.82 -17.34 -22.97
N LYS A 125 1.70 -17.70 -22.02
CA LYS A 125 1.97 -16.88 -20.83
C LYS A 125 2.66 -15.55 -21.19
N ILE A 126 3.60 -15.58 -22.13
CA ILE A 126 4.27 -14.36 -22.63
C ILE A 126 3.27 -13.44 -23.32
N GLU A 127 2.41 -13.98 -24.19
CA GLU A 127 1.35 -13.23 -24.87
C GLU A 127 0.37 -12.58 -23.87
N GLU A 128 -0.06 -13.34 -22.86
CA GLU A 128 -0.94 -12.83 -21.81
C GLU A 128 -0.27 -11.71 -21.02
N ALA A 129 1.01 -11.88 -20.65
CA ALA A 129 1.78 -10.85 -19.94
C ALA A 129 1.91 -9.56 -20.77
N ILE A 130 2.22 -9.67 -22.07
CA ILE A 130 2.27 -8.51 -22.98
C ILE A 130 0.89 -7.85 -23.09
N ARG A 131 -0.18 -8.64 -23.22
CA ARG A 131 -1.55 -8.12 -23.31
C ARG A 131 -1.92 -7.32 -22.07
N LEU A 132 -1.66 -7.87 -20.88
CA LEU A 132 -1.92 -7.19 -19.61
C LEU A 132 -1.06 -5.92 -19.48
N GLY A 133 0.22 -5.98 -19.86
CA GLY A 133 1.10 -4.82 -19.88
C GLY A 133 0.59 -3.71 -20.79
N ASN A 134 0.09 -4.04 -21.98
CA ASN A 134 -0.50 -3.07 -22.91
C ASN A 134 -1.80 -2.45 -22.37
N VAL A 135 -2.65 -3.25 -21.70
CA VAL A 135 -3.87 -2.74 -21.05
C VAL A 135 -3.50 -1.76 -19.94
N GLN A 136 -2.54 -2.11 -19.09
CA GLN A 136 -2.07 -1.26 -18.00
C GLN A 136 -1.45 0.04 -18.53
N HIS A 137 -0.58 -0.05 -19.53
CA HIS A 137 0.04 1.12 -20.14
C HIS A 137 -0.99 2.07 -20.77
N ASN A 138 -1.99 1.53 -21.47
CA ASN A 138 -3.08 2.34 -22.01
C ASN A 138 -3.92 2.98 -20.91
N MET A 139 -4.14 2.27 -19.80
CA MET A 139 -4.85 2.81 -18.64
C MET A 139 -4.07 3.97 -18.00
N GLU A 140 -2.75 3.84 -17.83
CA GLU A 140 -1.89 4.92 -17.34
C GLU A 140 -1.95 6.16 -18.23
N ILE A 141 -1.77 5.99 -19.55
CA ILE A 141 -1.91 7.10 -20.50
C ILE A 141 -3.29 7.75 -20.38
N ALA A 142 -4.35 6.94 -20.27
CA ALA A 142 -5.70 7.47 -20.19
C ALA A 142 -5.95 8.22 -18.87
N MET A 143 -5.31 7.82 -17.77
CA MET A 143 -5.36 8.53 -16.50
C MET A 143 -4.59 9.86 -16.54
N GLU A 144 -3.46 9.91 -17.22
CA GLU A 144 -2.66 11.12 -17.38
C GLU A 144 -3.33 12.14 -18.32
N GLU A 145 -3.79 11.67 -19.48
CA GLU A 145 -4.29 12.54 -20.55
C GLU A 145 -5.79 12.82 -20.46
N MET A 146 -6.57 11.90 -19.86
CA MET A 146 -8.02 12.03 -19.72
C MET A 146 -8.50 11.63 -18.31
N PRO A 147 -8.02 12.30 -17.25
CA PRO A 147 -8.42 11.99 -15.88
C PRO A 147 -9.95 12.14 -15.67
N GLU A 148 -10.63 13.02 -16.43
CA GLU A 148 -12.09 13.20 -16.33
C GLU A 148 -12.89 11.99 -16.84
N ALA A 149 -12.29 11.12 -17.66
CA ALA A 149 -12.95 9.91 -18.13
C ALA A 149 -13.14 8.87 -17.01
N PHE A 150 -12.30 8.95 -15.96
CA PHE A 150 -12.28 7.99 -14.85
C PHE A 150 -12.86 8.56 -13.55
N GLY A 151 -13.14 9.86 -13.49
CA GLY A 151 -13.68 10.47 -12.28
C GLY A 151 -13.95 11.97 -12.41
N ARG A 152 -14.37 12.57 -11.28
CA ARG A 152 -14.54 14.03 -11.21
C ARG A 152 -13.22 14.68 -10.84
N VAL A 153 -12.71 15.55 -11.71
CA VAL A 153 -11.51 16.33 -11.47
C VAL A 153 -11.87 17.66 -10.81
N HIS A 154 -11.23 17.97 -9.69
CA HIS A 154 -11.41 19.23 -8.97
C HIS A 154 -10.31 20.22 -9.31
N MET A 155 -10.70 21.38 -9.82
CA MET A 155 -9.77 22.46 -10.15
C MET A 155 -9.48 23.33 -8.92
N LEU A 156 -8.22 23.77 -8.76
CA LEU A 156 -7.78 24.60 -7.64
C LEU A 156 -8.04 26.09 -7.91
N TYR A 157 -8.62 26.77 -6.93
CA TYR A 157 -8.87 28.21 -6.96
C TYR A 157 -8.44 28.88 -5.66
N ILE A 158 -7.88 30.09 -5.77
CA ILE A 158 -7.55 30.94 -4.61
C ILE A 158 -8.28 32.28 -4.71
N SER A 159 -8.65 32.83 -3.56
CA SER A 159 -9.18 34.19 -3.49
C SER A 159 -8.01 35.17 -3.39
N THR A 160 -7.98 36.18 -4.26
CA THR A 160 -6.93 37.20 -4.34
C THR A 160 -7.52 38.58 -4.63
N VAL A 161 -6.68 39.62 -4.66
CA VAL A 161 -7.10 41.00 -4.93
C VAL A 161 -6.20 41.61 -6.00
N VAL A 162 -6.80 42.21 -7.03
CA VAL A 162 -6.10 42.98 -8.06
C VAL A 162 -6.73 44.36 -8.13
N ASN A 163 -5.93 45.43 -8.00
CA ASN A 163 -6.42 46.82 -7.97
C ASN A 163 -7.58 47.02 -6.98
N ASN A 164 -7.44 46.47 -5.77
CA ASN A 164 -8.46 46.51 -4.70
C ASN A 164 -9.78 45.80 -5.03
N MET A 165 -9.86 45.05 -6.13
CA MET A 165 -11.03 44.23 -6.46
C MET A 165 -10.75 42.76 -6.14
N PRO A 166 -11.64 42.07 -5.40
CA PRO A 166 -11.49 40.64 -5.11
C PRO A 166 -11.72 39.80 -6.38
N VAL A 167 -10.84 38.84 -6.62
CA VAL A 167 -10.85 37.94 -7.79
C VAL A 167 -10.62 36.49 -7.33
N LYS A 168 -11.25 35.53 -7.99
CA LYS A 168 -10.91 34.10 -7.87
C LYS A 168 -9.93 33.73 -8.96
N ALA A 169 -8.69 33.42 -8.59
CA ALA A 169 -7.66 32.98 -9.51
C ALA A 169 -7.68 31.45 -9.63
N PHE A 170 -7.70 30.96 -10.87
CA PHE A 170 -7.47 29.55 -11.19
C PHE A 170 -5.97 29.25 -11.06
N VAL A 171 -5.63 28.12 -10.43
CA VAL A 171 -4.23 27.70 -10.23
C VAL A 171 -3.90 26.60 -11.24
N ASP A 172 -2.96 26.89 -12.12
CA ASP A 172 -2.48 25.99 -13.17
C ASP A 172 -0.95 25.96 -13.16
N SER A 173 -0.36 24.83 -12.80
CA SER A 173 1.10 24.63 -12.81
C SER A 173 1.66 24.41 -14.22
N GLY A 174 0.82 24.05 -15.19
CA GLY A 174 1.21 23.83 -16.59
C GLY A 174 1.21 25.11 -17.43
N ALA A 175 0.63 26.21 -16.93
CA ALA A 175 0.58 27.47 -17.65
C ALA A 175 1.96 28.15 -17.71
N GLN A 176 2.48 28.37 -18.93
CA GLN A 176 3.77 29.06 -19.13
C GLN A 176 3.74 30.54 -18.68
N SER A 177 2.55 31.16 -18.68
CA SER A 177 2.37 32.56 -18.29
C SER A 177 1.05 32.75 -17.58
N THR A 178 1.01 33.64 -16.59
CA THR A 178 -0.24 34.07 -15.95
C THR A 178 -1.03 34.96 -16.90
N ILE A 179 -2.28 34.58 -17.19
CA ILE A 179 -3.18 35.32 -18.08
C ILE A 179 -4.35 35.88 -17.28
N MET A 180 -4.73 37.12 -17.57
CA MET A 180 -5.94 37.74 -17.07
C MET A 180 -6.93 37.89 -18.21
N SER A 181 -8.21 37.54 -17.99
CA SER A 181 -9.23 37.75 -19.00
C SER A 181 -9.38 39.25 -19.30
N SER A 182 -9.61 39.59 -20.57
CA SER A 182 -9.86 40.97 -20.97
C SER A 182 -11.15 41.46 -20.31
N VAL A 183 -11.04 42.50 -19.48
CA VAL A 183 -12.21 43.17 -18.90
C VAL A 183 -12.97 43.84 -20.03
N ARG A 184 -14.18 43.34 -20.35
CA ARG A 184 -15.15 44.12 -21.14
C ARG A 184 -15.61 45.26 -20.23
N ARG A 185 -15.06 46.46 -20.43
CA ARG A 185 -15.63 47.69 -19.85
C ARG A 185 -17.07 47.77 -20.35
N LEU A 186 -18.03 47.53 -19.46
CA LEU A 186 -19.35 48.15 -19.60
C LEU A 186 -19.08 49.63 -19.36
N LEU A 187 -18.89 50.37 -20.44
CA LEU A 187 -18.88 51.83 -20.42
C LEU A 187 -20.27 52.25 -19.96
N ASN A 188 -20.35 52.94 -18.83
CA ASN A 188 -21.51 53.75 -18.47
C ASN A 188 -21.49 55.04 -19.26
#